data_AF-A0A7C5CQQ9-F1
#
_entry.id   AF-A0A7C5CQQ9-F1
#
_cell.length_a   1.000
_cell.length_b   1.000
_cell.length_c   1.000
_cell.angle_alpha   90.00
_cell.angle_beta   90.00
_cell.angle_gamma   90.00
#
_symmetry.space_group_name_H-M   'P 1'
#
loop_
_entity.id
_entity.type
_entity.pdbx_description
1 polymer ?
#
loop_
_entity_poly.entity_id
_entity_poly.type
_entity_poly.pdbx_seq_one_letter_code
_entity_poly.pdbx_strand_id
1 'polypeptide(L)'
;MMTINRPSTLFTLLGGFMLSMSLHSAQAADEYVSHYTSLKHKDCINLDDGHEYSVEQCPAFDAYEVRLIFADLRQSLTLAKNGQEYPLDFYTTVSGGFSRMGDVLEWRFQETDKAPKLRALITRFSVEDQPDSDKATSYLVVAKVTPDEVCVVGKIPPVKKQNEKARIMADKADTLPCIKP
;
A
#
# COMPACT_ATOMS: atom_id res chain seq x y z
N MET A 1 -19.65 55.87 72.21
CA MET A 1 -20.69 54.84 72.38
C MET A 1 -21.82 55.18 71.41
N MET A 2 -22.34 54.18 70.71
CA MET A 2 -23.49 54.19 69.78
C MET A 2 -23.25 54.54 68.30
N THR A 3 -23.37 53.44 67.56
CA THR A 3 -23.35 53.10 66.15
C THR A 3 -24.45 53.75 65.31
N ILE A 4 -24.08 54.17 64.09
CA ILE A 4 -24.97 54.34 62.93
C ILE A 4 -24.58 53.26 61.92
N ASN A 5 -25.53 52.45 61.44
CA ASN A 5 -25.53 51.98 60.05
C ASN A 5 -26.79 51.18 59.63
N ARG A 6 -27.35 51.62 58.51
CA ARG A 6 -28.10 50.89 57.45
C ARG A 6 -27.52 51.46 56.12
N PRO A 7 -27.67 50.83 54.94
CA PRO A 7 -28.33 49.57 54.59
C PRO A 7 -27.46 48.65 53.68
N SER A 8 -28.04 47.49 53.36
CA SER A 8 -27.55 46.47 52.44
C SER A 8 -27.28 46.96 51.02
N THR A 9 -26.14 46.56 50.46
CA THR A 9 -25.86 46.64 49.02
C THR A 9 -25.75 45.24 48.45
N LEU A 10 -26.72 44.89 47.60
CA LEU A 10 -26.80 43.66 46.84
C LEU A 10 -25.72 43.68 45.75
N PHE A 11 -24.71 42.82 45.84
CA PHE A 11 -23.68 42.65 44.80
C PHE A 11 -24.15 41.58 43.81
N THR A 12 -24.62 42.01 42.65
CA THR A 12 -24.95 41.13 41.52
C THR A 12 -23.65 40.79 40.78
N LEU A 13 -23.17 39.55 40.93
CA LEU A 13 -22.06 38.98 40.16
C LEU A 13 -22.55 38.61 38.75
N LEU A 14 -22.19 39.40 37.74
CA LEU A 14 -22.24 38.97 36.34
C LEU A 14 -21.00 38.11 36.05
N GLY A 15 -21.18 36.78 36.09
CA GLY A 15 -20.21 35.82 35.58
C GLY A 15 -20.23 35.79 34.06
N GLY A 16 -19.19 36.35 33.43
CA GLY A 16 -18.98 36.26 31.99
C GLY A 16 -18.54 34.85 31.59
N PHE A 17 -19.41 34.09 30.94
CA PHE A 17 -19.11 32.79 30.36
C PHE A 17 -18.41 33.01 29.01
N MET A 18 -17.07 33.07 28.98
CA MET A 18 -16.31 33.06 27.72
C MET A 18 -16.42 31.67 27.08
N LEU A 19 -17.25 31.56 26.05
CA LEU A 19 -17.37 30.38 25.20
C LEU A 19 -16.12 30.28 24.30
N SER A 20 -15.11 29.53 24.73
CA SER A 20 -13.93 29.23 23.90
C SER A 20 -14.32 28.25 22.79
N MET A 21 -14.55 28.77 21.57
CA MET A 21 -14.71 27.96 20.36
C MET A 21 -13.35 27.39 19.97
N SER A 22 -13.10 26.12 20.33
CA SER A 22 -11.94 25.36 19.86
C SER A 22 -12.10 25.05 18.36
N LEU A 23 -11.44 25.84 17.52
CA LEU A 23 -11.22 25.52 16.11
C LEU A 23 -10.41 24.21 16.03
N HIS A 24 -11.11 23.10 15.82
CA HIS A 24 -10.47 21.85 15.45
C HIS A 24 -10.07 21.97 13.99
N SER A 25 -8.79 22.20 13.73
CA SER A 25 -8.23 22.05 12.39
C SER A 25 -8.47 20.60 11.94
N ALA A 26 -9.40 20.40 11.02
CA ALA A 26 -9.54 19.15 10.31
C ALA A 26 -8.26 18.96 9.49
N GLN A 27 -7.33 18.18 10.01
CA GLN A 27 -6.15 17.78 9.27
C GLN A 27 -6.65 16.91 8.13
N ALA A 28 -6.57 17.42 6.89
CA ALA A 28 -6.86 16.62 5.71
C ALA A 28 -6.00 15.37 5.82
N ALA A 29 -6.63 14.21 5.99
CA ALA A 29 -5.92 12.95 5.86
C ALA A 29 -5.34 12.94 4.46
N ASP A 30 -4.02 12.80 4.33
CA ASP A 30 -3.39 12.71 3.01
C ASP A 30 -4.11 11.62 2.21
N GLU A 31 -4.78 12.02 1.14
CA GLU A 31 -5.57 11.11 0.34
C GLU A 31 -4.62 10.26 -0.52
N TYR A 32 -4.70 8.94 -0.38
CA TYR A 32 -3.96 8.02 -1.22
C TYR A 32 -4.74 7.73 -2.50
N VAL A 33 -4.11 7.98 -3.64
CA VAL A 33 -4.65 7.72 -4.98
C VAL A 33 -4.02 6.47 -5.59
N SER A 34 -4.61 5.99 -6.69
CA SER A 34 -4.15 4.79 -7.39
C SER A 34 -3.75 5.06 -8.83
N HIS A 35 -2.64 4.46 -9.27
CA HIS A 35 -2.25 4.32 -10.67
C HIS A 35 -2.18 2.83 -11.03
N TYR A 36 -2.44 2.46 -12.28
CA TYR A 36 -2.50 1.06 -12.69
C TYR A 36 -1.53 0.79 -13.84
N THR A 37 -0.63 -0.16 -13.64
CA THR A 37 0.27 -0.70 -14.67
C THR A 37 -0.31 -2.00 -15.19
N SER A 38 -0.35 -2.18 -16.52
CA SER A 38 -0.70 -3.47 -17.13
C SER A 38 0.45 -4.46 -16.97
N LEU A 39 0.13 -5.70 -16.60
CA LEU A 39 1.04 -6.86 -16.58
C LEU A 39 0.70 -7.86 -17.69
N LYS A 40 -0.15 -7.48 -18.64
CA LYS A 40 -0.48 -8.35 -19.78
C LYS A 40 0.73 -8.46 -20.69
N HIS A 41 1.07 -9.68 -21.10
CA HIS A 41 2.19 -9.97 -22.00
C HIS A 41 2.29 -9.01 -23.20
N LYS A 42 1.17 -8.72 -23.87
CA LYS A 42 1.12 -7.82 -25.04
C LYS A 42 1.55 -6.37 -24.75
N ASP A 43 1.53 -5.95 -23.49
CA ASP A 43 1.90 -4.62 -23.04
C ASP A 43 3.34 -4.61 -22.45
N CYS A 44 3.99 -5.77 -22.37
CA CYS A 44 5.34 -5.94 -21.86
C CYS A 44 6.33 -6.28 -23.00
N ILE A 45 7.60 -5.98 -22.78
CA ILE A 45 8.71 -6.25 -23.70
C ILE A 45 9.52 -7.41 -23.13
N ASN A 46 9.70 -8.49 -23.89
CA ASN A 46 10.57 -9.58 -23.49
C ASN A 46 12.04 -9.10 -23.45
N LEU A 47 12.69 -9.28 -22.30
CA LEU A 47 14.10 -8.94 -22.08
C LEU A 47 15.01 -10.16 -22.11
N ASP A 48 14.49 -11.31 -21.66
CA ASP A 48 15.20 -12.58 -21.62
C ASP A 48 14.19 -13.73 -21.76
N ASP A 49 14.59 -14.78 -22.46
CA ASP A 49 13.77 -15.96 -22.70
C ASP A 49 14.66 -17.21 -22.75
N GLY A 50 14.64 -17.94 -21.65
CA GLY A 50 15.28 -19.24 -21.48
C GLY A 50 14.25 -20.36 -21.43
N HIS A 51 14.72 -21.61 -21.47
CA HIS A 51 13.84 -22.78 -21.60
C HIS A 51 12.77 -22.93 -20.50
N GLU A 52 13.00 -22.40 -19.30
CA GLU A 52 12.10 -22.44 -18.14
C GLU A 52 12.09 -21.12 -17.35
N TYR A 53 12.57 -20.05 -17.97
CA TYR A 53 12.77 -18.75 -17.33
C TYR A 53 12.49 -17.65 -18.33
N SER A 54 11.79 -16.60 -17.95
CA SER A 54 11.69 -15.40 -18.78
C SER A 54 11.56 -14.14 -17.93
N VAL A 55 12.00 -13.03 -18.53
CA VAL A 55 11.86 -11.69 -17.97
C VAL A 55 11.13 -10.81 -18.97
N GLU A 56 10.04 -10.21 -18.52
CA GLU A 56 9.29 -9.24 -19.31
C GLU A 56 9.27 -7.90 -18.60
N GLN A 57 9.67 -6.84 -19.30
CA GLN A 57 9.56 -5.47 -18.82
C GLN A 57 8.20 -4.89 -19.18
N CYS A 58 7.39 -4.61 -18.16
CA CYS A 58 6.08 -4.01 -18.31
C CYS A 58 6.15 -2.47 -18.12
N PRO A 59 5.07 -1.73 -18.42
CA PRO A 59 5.08 -0.27 -18.34
C PRO A 59 5.48 0.24 -16.95
N ALA A 60 6.47 1.12 -16.91
CA ALA A 60 6.97 1.73 -15.69
C ALA A 60 5.94 2.69 -15.05
N PHE A 61 6.13 3.00 -13.76
CA PHE A 61 5.44 4.10 -13.09
C PHE A 61 6.41 4.87 -12.20
N ASP A 62 6.37 6.20 -12.30
CA ASP A 62 7.37 7.08 -11.69
C ASP A 62 8.80 6.65 -12.10
N ALA A 63 9.72 6.48 -11.16
CA ALA A 63 11.09 6.05 -11.42
C ALA A 63 11.30 4.52 -11.37
N TYR A 64 10.22 3.73 -11.29
CA TYR A 64 10.31 2.28 -11.14
C TYR A 64 9.92 1.54 -12.43
N GLU A 65 10.89 0.80 -12.96
CA GLU A 65 10.66 -0.26 -13.93
C GLU A 65 9.96 -1.45 -13.25
N VAL A 66 9.09 -2.11 -13.99
CA VAL A 66 8.37 -3.32 -13.55
C VAL A 66 8.84 -4.49 -14.41
N ARG A 67 9.41 -5.51 -13.78
CA ARG A 67 9.81 -6.74 -14.45
C ARG A 67 8.99 -7.91 -13.93
N LEU A 68 8.23 -8.53 -14.82
CA LEU A 68 7.56 -9.79 -14.58
C LEU A 68 8.56 -10.91 -14.80
N ILE A 69 8.75 -11.72 -13.76
CA ILE A 69 9.66 -12.86 -13.78
C ILE A 69 8.81 -14.12 -13.86
N PHE A 70 9.16 -15.00 -14.79
CA PHE A 70 8.65 -16.37 -14.84
C PHE A 70 9.80 -17.34 -14.63
N ALA A 71 9.64 -18.32 -13.76
CA ALA A 71 10.63 -19.38 -13.53
C ALA A 71 9.92 -20.63 -13.00
N ASP A 72 10.12 -21.79 -13.63
CA ASP A 72 9.64 -23.08 -13.11
C ASP A 72 8.13 -23.06 -12.73
N LEU A 73 7.31 -22.58 -13.68
CA LEU A 73 5.85 -22.42 -13.55
C LEU A 73 5.41 -21.49 -12.40
N ARG A 74 6.30 -20.61 -11.94
CA ARG A 74 6.03 -19.60 -10.91
C ARG A 74 6.28 -18.22 -11.48
N GLN A 75 5.52 -17.25 -10.99
CA GLN A 75 5.71 -15.86 -11.36
C GLN A 75 6.06 -14.99 -10.14
N SER A 76 6.86 -13.96 -10.38
CA SER A 76 7.22 -12.96 -9.37
C SER A 76 7.38 -11.58 -10.04
N LEU A 77 7.62 -10.56 -9.22
CA LEU A 77 7.96 -9.23 -9.70
C LEU A 77 9.33 -8.81 -9.17
N THR A 78 10.07 -8.11 -10.02
CA THR A 78 11.22 -7.30 -9.62
C THR A 78 10.93 -5.86 -9.99
N LEU A 79 11.06 -4.94 -9.03
CA LEU A 79 11.12 -3.52 -9.36
C LEU A 79 12.57 -3.14 -9.61
N ALA A 80 12.82 -2.20 -10.53
CA ALA A 80 14.15 -1.63 -10.70
C ALA A 80 14.09 -0.10 -10.75
N LYS A 81 15.09 0.55 -10.15
CA LYS A 81 15.23 2.01 -10.14
C LYS A 81 16.71 2.38 -10.13
N ASN A 82 17.14 3.20 -11.08
CA ASN A 82 18.53 3.65 -11.21
C ASN A 82 19.55 2.50 -11.26
N GLY A 83 19.21 1.39 -11.93
CA GLY A 83 20.05 0.20 -12.02
C GLY A 83 20.08 -0.69 -10.77
N GLN A 84 19.41 -0.29 -9.69
CA GLN A 84 19.22 -1.14 -8.51
C GLN A 84 17.93 -1.95 -8.66
N GLU A 85 18.01 -3.24 -8.38
CA GLU A 85 16.89 -4.17 -8.41
C GLU A 85 16.35 -4.47 -7.00
N TYR A 86 15.05 -4.67 -6.93
CA TYR A 86 14.30 -5.02 -5.74
C TYR A 86 13.38 -6.21 -6.06
N PRO A 87 13.92 -7.44 -6.02
CA PRO A 87 13.12 -8.64 -6.20
C PRO A 87 12.09 -8.76 -5.06
N LEU A 88 10.81 -8.93 -5.40
CA LEU A 88 9.78 -9.18 -4.39
C LEU A 88 9.69 -10.65 -3.99
N ASP A 89 10.30 -11.55 -4.76
CA ASP A 89 10.49 -12.97 -4.43
C ASP A 89 9.20 -13.63 -3.89
N PHE A 90 8.15 -13.67 -4.70
CA PHE A 90 6.85 -14.21 -4.26
C PHE A 90 6.89 -15.70 -3.96
N TYR A 91 7.85 -16.44 -4.53
CA TYR A 91 8.01 -17.88 -4.27
C TYR A 91 8.49 -18.17 -2.84
N THR A 92 9.17 -17.24 -2.17
CA THR A 92 9.52 -17.37 -0.74
C THR A 92 8.63 -16.52 0.17
N THR A 93 8.27 -15.31 -0.25
CA THR A 93 7.55 -14.34 0.61
C THR A 93 6.04 -14.54 0.62
N VAL A 94 5.47 -15.22 -0.38
CA VAL A 94 4.02 -15.40 -0.53
C VAL A 94 3.65 -16.89 -0.52
N SER A 95 4.17 -17.69 -1.44
CA SER A 95 3.98 -19.15 -1.49
C SER A 95 4.90 -19.80 -2.51
N GLY A 96 5.41 -21.01 -2.21
CA GLY A 96 6.26 -21.79 -3.11
C GLY A 96 5.51 -22.62 -4.16
N GLY A 97 4.18 -22.61 -4.17
CA GLY A 97 3.37 -23.34 -5.15
C GLY A 97 3.45 -22.74 -6.56
N PHE A 98 2.98 -23.50 -7.57
CA PHE A 98 2.81 -22.97 -8.92
C PHE A 98 1.88 -21.77 -8.90
N SER A 99 2.24 -20.75 -9.67
CA SER A 99 1.63 -19.44 -9.49
C SER A 99 1.60 -18.60 -10.75
N ARG A 100 0.60 -17.71 -10.75
CA ARG A 100 0.40 -16.72 -11.81
C ARG A 100 0.03 -15.37 -11.24
N MET A 101 0.56 -14.34 -11.87
CA MET A 101 0.22 -12.95 -11.65
C MET A 101 -1.12 -12.62 -12.31
N GLY A 102 -1.84 -11.68 -11.74
CA GLY A 102 -2.96 -11.04 -12.43
C GLY A 102 -2.46 -9.99 -13.43
N ASP A 103 -3.37 -9.53 -14.28
CA ASP A 103 -3.08 -8.63 -15.39
C ASP A 103 -2.73 -7.19 -14.99
N VAL A 104 -2.80 -6.83 -13.71
CA VAL A 104 -2.72 -5.44 -13.25
C VAL A 104 -1.91 -5.33 -11.95
N LEU A 105 -1.05 -4.31 -11.93
CA LEU A 105 -0.36 -3.80 -10.75
C LEU A 105 -1.00 -2.45 -10.36
N GLU A 106 -1.51 -2.34 -9.13
CA GLU A 106 -2.02 -1.09 -8.59
C GLU A 106 -0.96 -0.43 -7.71
N TRP A 107 -0.58 0.80 -8.04
CA TRP A 107 0.30 1.64 -7.24
C TRP A 107 -0.52 2.49 -6.29
N ARG A 108 -0.09 2.60 -5.03
CA ARG A 108 -0.68 3.50 -4.02
C ARG A 108 0.33 4.58 -3.66
N PHE A 109 -0.10 5.83 -3.76
CA PHE A 109 0.77 6.99 -3.53
C PHE A 109 -0.02 8.21 -3.08
N GLN A 110 0.70 9.18 -2.52
CA GLN A 110 0.17 10.50 -2.18
C GLN A 110 0.64 11.49 -3.25
N GLU A 111 -0.27 12.32 -3.75
CA GLU A 111 0.11 13.43 -4.62
C GLU A 111 0.90 14.48 -3.82
N THR A 112 1.97 15.00 -4.41
CA THR A 112 2.72 16.13 -3.84
C THR A 112 3.08 17.10 -4.95
N ASP A 113 3.38 18.35 -4.61
CA ASP A 113 3.72 19.41 -5.58
C ASP A 113 4.96 19.10 -6.45
N LYS A 114 5.77 18.10 -6.07
CA LYS A 114 7.02 17.75 -6.75
C LYS A 114 6.91 16.46 -7.55
N ALA A 115 6.55 15.37 -6.87
CA ALA A 115 6.48 14.02 -7.45
C ALA A 115 5.56 13.13 -6.61
N PRO A 116 4.99 12.06 -7.20
CA PRO A 116 4.24 11.05 -6.45
C PRO A 116 5.07 10.51 -5.28
N LYS A 117 4.55 10.60 -4.06
CA LYS A 117 5.15 9.91 -2.91
C LYS A 117 4.60 8.48 -2.88
N LEU A 118 5.31 7.57 -3.54
CA LEU A 118 4.98 6.15 -3.54
C LEU A 118 4.92 5.60 -2.11
N ARG A 119 3.96 4.71 -1.90
CA ARG A 119 3.74 4.02 -0.62
C ARG A 119 3.84 2.52 -0.79
N ALA A 120 3.15 1.99 -1.78
CA ALA A 120 3.02 0.55 -1.97
C ALA A 120 2.59 0.21 -3.39
N LEU A 121 2.72 -1.07 -3.71
CA LEU A 121 2.01 -1.70 -4.82
C LEU A 121 1.11 -2.83 -4.31
N ILE A 122 0.08 -3.12 -5.08
CA ILE A 122 -0.88 -4.19 -4.86
C ILE A 122 -0.98 -4.98 -6.16
N THR A 123 -0.87 -6.29 -6.09
CA THR A 123 -1.06 -7.16 -7.25
C THR A 123 -1.81 -8.42 -6.89
N ARG A 124 -2.54 -8.97 -7.85
CA ARG A 124 -3.22 -10.25 -7.69
C ARG A 124 -2.23 -11.37 -7.97
N PHE A 125 -2.20 -12.35 -7.09
CA PHE A 125 -1.32 -13.50 -7.19
C PHE A 125 -2.14 -14.76 -6.93
N SER A 126 -2.23 -15.64 -7.92
CA SER A 126 -2.99 -16.89 -7.82
C SER A 126 -2.02 -18.04 -7.64
N VAL A 127 -2.25 -18.88 -6.64
CA VAL A 127 -1.34 -19.98 -6.29
C VAL A 127 -2.09 -21.29 -6.13
N GLU A 128 -1.51 -22.35 -6.68
CA GLU A 128 -1.92 -23.74 -6.47
C GLU A 128 -1.29 -24.24 -5.16
N ASP A 129 -1.88 -23.84 -4.03
CA ASP A 129 -1.37 -24.18 -2.69
C ASP A 129 -1.71 -25.61 -2.23
N GLN A 130 -2.48 -26.36 -3.01
CA GLN A 130 -2.96 -27.71 -2.65
C GLN A 130 -2.51 -28.73 -3.70
N PRO A 131 -1.72 -29.77 -3.32
CA PRO A 131 -1.13 -30.73 -4.25
C PRO A 131 -2.14 -31.46 -5.15
N ASP A 132 -3.36 -31.69 -4.65
CA ASP A 132 -4.39 -32.50 -5.31
C ASP A 132 -5.59 -31.67 -5.80
N SER A 133 -5.42 -30.36 -5.97
CA SER A 133 -6.50 -29.47 -6.34
C SER A 133 -6.11 -28.54 -7.49
N ASP A 134 -6.84 -28.65 -8.60
CA ASP A 134 -6.75 -27.73 -9.74
C ASP A 134 -7.22 -26.30 -9.44
N LYS A 135 -7.55 -26.00 -8.17
CA LYS A 135 -8.04 -24.69 -7.74
C LYS A 135 -6.92 -23.83 -7.20
N ALA A 136 -6.59 -22.78 -7.93
CA ALA A 136 -5.72 -21.72 -7.44
C ALA A 136 -6.44 -20.80 -6.43
N THR A 137 -5.75 -20.47 -5.33
CA THR A 137 -6.17 -19.45 -4.37
C THR A 137 -5.69 -18.08 -4.82
N SER A 138 -6.59 -17.10 -4.95
CA SER A 138 -6.25 -15.75 -5.43
C SER A 138 -6.03 -14.75 -4.28
N TYR A 139 -4.77 -14.44 -4.00
CA TYR A 139 -4.36 -13.43 -3.04
C TYR A 139 -4.26 -12.04 -3.68
N LEU A 140 -4.38 -11.00 -2.86
CA LEU A 140 -3.78 -9.70 -3.16
C LEU A 140 -2.51 -9.56 -2.33
N VAL A 141 -1.37 -9.40 -2.99
CA VAL A 141 -0.08 -9.18 -2.36
C VAL A 141 0.15 -7.68 -2.28
N VAL A 142 0.62 -7.22 -1.12
CA VAL A 142 0.98 -5.81 -0.88
C VAL A 142 2.48 -5.76 -0.62
N ALA A 143 3.18 -4.95 -1.41
CA ALA A 143 4.58 -4.64 -1.19
C ALA A 143 4.72 -3.15 -0.88
N LYS A 144 5.51 -2.80 0.13
CA LYS A 144 5.90 -1.40 0.36
C LYS A 144 6.87 -0.96 -0.73
N VAL A 145 6.79 0.31 -1.10
CA VAL A 145 7.73 0.94 -2.03
C VAL A 145 8.10 2.30 -1.45
N THR A 146 9.21 2.35 -0.73
CA THR A 146 9.77 3.58 -0.16
C THR A 146 11.18 3.83 -0.70
N PRO A 147 11.77 5.03 -0.47
CA PRO A 147 13.16 5.28 -0.83
C PRO A 147 14.16 4.34 -0.16
N ASP A 148 13.82 3.83 1.02
CA ASP A 148 14.74 3.04 1.85
C ASP A 148 14.55 1.53 1.65
N GLU A 149 13.34 1.09 1.31
CA GLU A 149 13.00 -0.34 1.32
C GLU A 149 11.86 -0.67 0.35
N VAL A 150 12.02 -1.77 -0.39
CA VAL A 150 11.00 -2.35 -1.26
C VAL A 150 10.90 -3.84 -0.92
N CYS A 151 9.74 -4.27 -0.42
CA CYS A 151 9.54 -5.66 0.02
C CYS A 151 8.05 -5.98 0.19
N VAL A 152 7.72 -7.27 0.22
CA VAL A 152 6.38 -7.73 0.59
C VAL A 152 6.12 -7.45 2.07
N VAL A 153 4.95 -6.87 2.38
CA VAL A 153 4.51 -6.60 3.76
C VAL A 153 3.28 -7.42 4.15
N GLY A 154 2.62 -8.05 3.18
CA GLY A 154 1.48 -8.91 3.46
C GLY A 154 0.80 -9.48 2.23
N LYS A 155 -0.07 -10.46 2.47
CA LYS A 155 -1.01 -11.02 1.49
C LYS A 155 -2.41 -11.07 2.10
N ILE A 156 -3.42 -10.80 1.27
CA ILE A 156 -4.83 -10.81 1.67
C ILE A 156 -5.50 -12.00 0.98
N PRO A 157 -6.02 -13.01 1.73
CA PRO A 157 -6.71 -14.15 1.14
C PRO A 157 -8.06 -13.74 0.51
N PRO A 158 -8.70 -14.61 -0.27
CA PRO A 158 -10.04 -14.35 -0.82
C PRO A 158 -11.05 -14.04 0.28
N VAL A 159 -11.53 -12.79 0.33
CA VAL A 159 -12.52 -12.33 1.30
C VAL A 159 -13.42 -11.26 0.68
N LYS A 160 -14.58 -11.01 1.28
CA LYS A 160 -15.41 -9.85 0.93
C LYS A 160 -14.59 -8.57 1.07
N LYS A 161 -14.68 -7.67 0.08
CA LYS A 161 -13.92 -6.41 0.01
C LYS A 161 -12.39 -6.59 0.02
N GLN A 162 -11.87 -7.64 -0.64
CA GLN A 162 -10.43 -7.92 -0.73
C GLN A 162 -9.61 -6.70 -1.17
N ASN A 163 -10.02 -6.00 -2.23
CA ASN A 163 -9.32 -4.81 -2.75
C ASN A 163 -9.26 -3.67 -1.73
N GLU A 164 -10.36 -3.38 -1.04
CA GLU A 164 -10.42 -2.34 0.01
C GLU A 164 -9.46 -2.68 1.16
N LYS A 165 -9.44 -3.95 1.59
CA LYS A 165 -8.52 -4.43 2.64
C LYS A 165 -7.06 -4.32 2.20
N ALA A 166 -6.75 -4.65 0.95
CA ALA A 166 -5.40 -4.49 0.40
C ALA A 166 -4.97 -3.03 0.34
N ARG A 167 -5.87 -2.10 -0.07
CA ARG A 167 -5.60 -0.66 -0.04
C ARG A 167 -5.37 -0.13 1.36
N ILE A 168 -6.18 -0.54 2.34
CA ILE A 168 -5.97 -0.16 3.75
C ILE A 168 -4.59 -0.60 4.28
N MET A 169 -4.12 -1.79 3.88
CA MET A 169 -2.77 -2.26 4.22
C MET A 169 -1.70 -1.46 3.47
N ALA A 170 -1.90 -1.25 2.16
CA ALA A 170 -0.99 -0.52 1.30
C ALA A 170 -0.77 0.91 1.79
N ASP A 171 -1.83 1.61 2.18
CA ASP A 171 -1.79 2.99 2.69
C ASP A 171 -1.00 3.12 4.02
N LYS A 172 -0.70 1.99 4.69
CA LYS A 172 0.09 1.92 5.93
C LYS A 172 1.45 1.21 5.75
N ALA A 173 1.81 0.86 4.52
CA ALA A 173 2.88 -0.10 4.24
C ALA A 173 4.29 0.34 4.72
N ASP A 174 4.57 1.64 4.80
CA ASP A 174 5.82 2.18 5.34
C ASP A 174 6.05 1.82 6.81
N THR A 175 4.98 1.61 7.58
CA THR A 175 5.04 1.24 9.00
C THR A 175 5.05 -0.28 9.22
N LEU A 176 4.80 -1.07 8.17
CA LEU A 176 4.74 -2.52 8.28
C LEU A 176 6.13 -3.14 8.10
N PRO A 177 6.48 -4.20 8.84
CA PRO A 177 7.74 -4.90 8.63
C PRO A 177 7.72 -5.68 7.30
N CYS A 178 8.88 -5.86 6.68
CA CYS A 178 9.02 -6.80 5.58
C CYS A 178 8.80 -8.24 6.03
N ILE A 179 8.13 -9.00 5.18
CA ILE A 179 8.18 -10.46 5.21
C ILE A 179 9.54 -10.86 4.61
N LYS A 180 10.30 -11.64 5.38
CA LYS A 180 11.56 -12.21 4.92
C LYS A 180 11.31 -13.58 4.28
N PRO A 181 12.10 -13.97 3.28
CA PRO A 181 12.20 -15.35 2.79
C PRO A 181 12.47 -16.36 3.92
#